data_AF-A0A7V6PAA5-F1
#
_entry.id   AF-A0A7V6PAA5-F1
#
_cell.length_a   1.000
_cell.length_b   1.000
_cell.length_c   1.000
_cell.angle_alpha   90.00
_cell.angle_beta   90.00
_cell.angle_gamma   90.00
#
_symmetry.space_group_name_H-M   'P 1'
#
loop_
_entity.id
_entity.type
_entity.pdbx_description
1 polymer ?
#
loop_
_entity_poly.entity_id
_entity_poly.type
_entity_poly.pdbx_seq_one_letter_code
_entity_poly.pdbx_strand_id
1 'polypeptide(L)'
;MGASALKTFFDITLPIAAPGLLASAIFVFLESLDEFTGTYFVGAPDISTLPLLLYTASSGGNYQIASISALILLVPSITFMFVVERFLRADVLSKVGR
;
A
#
# COMPACT_ATOMS: atom_id res chain seq x y z
N MET A 1 -2.91 26.41 -30.71
CA MET A 1 -3.89 25.61 -29.95
C MET A 1 -4.29 24.44 -30.84
N GLY A 2 -3.78 23.23 -30.59
CA GLY A 2 -3.94 22.09 -31.50
C GLY A 2 -3.13 20.85 -31.12
N ALA A 3 -2.77 20.70 -29.84
CA ALA A 3 -2.16 19.46 -29.38
C ALA A 3 -3.23 18.35 -29.36
N SER A 4 -2.88 17.15 -29.83
CA SER A 4 -3.78 16.00 -29.75
C SER A 4 -4.04 15.63 -28.28
N ALA A 5 -5.21 15.04 -27.99
CA ALA A 5 -5.59 14.68 -26.62
C ALA A 5 -4.52 13.83 -25.91
N LEU A 6 -3.87 12.93 -26.64
CA LEU A 6 -2.78 12.11 -26.12
C LEU A 6 -1.58 12.97 -25.68
N LYS A 7 -1.19 13.95 -26.50
CA LYS A 7 -0.09 14.88 -26.18
C LYS A 7 -0.44 15.76 -24.98
N THR A 8 -1.66 16.28 -24.91
CA THR A 8 -2.15 17.03 -23.75
C THR A 8 -2.17 16.19 -22.47
N PHE A 9 -2.53 14.91 -22.54
CA PHE A 9 -2.51 14.02 -21.38
C PHE A 9 -1.10 13.87 -20.81
N PHE A 10 -0.10 13.52 -21.64
CA PHE A 10 1.26 13.30 -21.17
C PHE A 10 2.00 14.60 -20.79
N ASP A 11 1.76 15.71 -21.50
CA ASP A 11 2.48 16.96 -21.29
C ASP A 11 1.86 17.84 -20.18
N ILE A 12 0.55 17.71 -19.92
CA ILE A 12 -0.18 18.59 -18.98
C ILE A 12 -0.87 17.80 -17.88
N THR A 13 -1.76 16.86 -18.22
CA THR A 13 -2.60 16.19 -17.20
C THR A 13 -1.77 15.27 -16.30
N LEU A 14 -0.90 14.44 -16.89
CA LEU A 14 -0.10 13.45 -16.17
C LEU A 14 0.92 14.11 -15.22
N PRO A 15 1.70 15.15 -15.59
CA PRO A 15 2.64 15.79 -14.68
C PRO A 15 1.95 16.49 -13.50
N ILE A 16 0.77 17.07 -13.73
CA ILE A 16 -0.02 17.71 -12.66
C ILE A 16 -0.61 16.65 -11.72
N ALA A 17 -1.05 15.51 -12.25
CA ALA A 17 -1.58 14.39 -11.46
C ALA A 17 -0.48 13.52 -10.81
N ALA A 18 0.74 13.53 -11.35
CA ALA A 18 1.85 12.67 -10.95
C ALA A 18 2.14 12.64 -9.43
N PRO A 19 2.23 13.78 -8.70
CA PRO A 19 2.46 13.72 -7.25
C PRO A 19 1.34 12.99 -6.49
N GLY A 20 0.08 13.19 -6.90
CA GLY A 20 -1.06 12.48 -6.32
C GLY A 20 -1.08 10.99 -6.68
N LEU A 21 -0.76 10.67 -7.94
CA LEU A 21 -0.67 9.28 -8.41
C LEU A 21 0.44 8.51 -7.69
N LEU A 22 1.62 9.12 -7.51
CA LEU A 22 2.72 8.51 -6.77
C LEU A 22 2.34 8.26 -5.30
N ALA A 23 1.69 9.22 -4.64
CA ALA A 23 1.20 9.03 -3.28
C ALA A 23 0.18 7.88 -3.19
N SER A 24 -0.78 7.81 -4.12
CA SER A 24 -1.77 6.73 -4.17
C SER A 24 -1.16 5.38 -4.51
N ALA A 25 -0.15 5.32 -5.38
CA ALA A 25 0.52 4.09 -5.76
C ALA A 25 1.25 3.45 -4.56
N ILE A 26 1.87 4.27 -3.70
CA ILE A 26 2.48 3.79 -2.46
C ILE A 26 1.41 3.24 -1.53
N PHE A 27 0.28 3.95 -1.37
CA PHE A 27 -0.82 3.51 -0.51
C PHE A 27 -1.41 2.17 -0.97
N VAL A 28 -1.73 2.04 -2.27
CA VAL A 28 -2.27 0.81 -2.87
C VAL A 28 -1.27 -0.34 -2.81
N PHE A 29 0.03 -0.08 -3.02
CA PHE A 29 1.06 -1.10 -2.89
C PHE A 29 1.08 -1.70 -1.48
N LEU A 30 0.94 -0.86 -0.46
CA LEU A 30 0.97 -1.30 0.93
C LEU A 30 -0.32 -1.99 1.35
N GLU A 31 -1.47 -1.49 0.92
CA GLU A 31 -2.75 -2.19 1.09
C GLU A 31 -2.70 -3.60 0.50
N SER A 32 -2.07 -3.75 -0.66
CA SER A 32 -1.86 -5.05 -1.32
C SER A 32 -0.97 -6.02 -0.52
N LEU A 33 -0.02 -5.52 0.30
CA LEU A 33 0.81 -6.39 1.15
C LEU A 33 0.02 -7.08 2.25
N ASP A 34 -1.02 -6.42 2.76
CA ASP A 34 -1.89 -6.93 3.82
C ASP A 34 -3.16 -7.61 3.25
N GLU A 35 -3.24 -7.80 1.92
CA GLU A 35 -4.41 -8.37 1.26
C GLU A 35 -4.55 -9.89 1.50
N PHE A 36 -5.48 -10.23 2.39
CA PHE A 36 -5.83 -11.61 2.67
C PHE A 36 -6.98 -12.14 1.80
N THR A 37 -8.02 -11.34 1.57
CA THR A 37 -9.27 -11.82 0.98
C THR A 37 -9.06 -12.29 -0.46
N GLY A 38 -8.44 -11.45 -1.29
CA GLY A 38 -8.15 -11.78 -2.68
C GLY A 38 -7.22 -12.99 -2.80
N THR A 39 -6.20 -13.06 -1.95
CA THR A 39 -5.22 -14.17 -1.97
C THR A 39 -5.83 -15.47 -1.48
N TYR A 40 -6.75 -15.43 -0.51
CA TYR A 40 -7.50 -16.60 -0.04
C TYR A 40 -8.46 -17.15 -1.08
N PHE A 41 -9.24 -16.31 -1.76
CA PHE A 41 -10.24 -16.78 -2.72
C PHE A 41 -9.65 -17.19 -4.08
N VAL A 42 -8.58 -16.52 -4.52
CA VAL A 42 -8.03 -16.71 -5.87
C VAL A 42 -6.72 -17.49 -5.87
N GLY A 43 -5.89 -17.31 -4.84
CA GLY A 43 -4.54 -17.88 -4.76
C GLY A 43 -4.44 -19.16 -3.96
N ALA A 44 -5.30 -19.39 -2.96
CA ALA A 44 -5.21 -20.57 -2.12
C ALA A 44 -5.74 -21.84 -2.84
N PRO A 45 -5.10 -23.01 -2.64
CA PRO A 45 -3.94 -23.27 -1.78
C PRO A 45 -2.58 -23.10 -2.48
N ASP A 46 -2.54 -22.91 -3.81
CA ASP A 46 -1.31 -22.96 -4.60
C ASP A 46 -0.34 -21.81 -4.32
N ILE A 47 -0.87 -20.64 -3.94
CA ILE A 47 -0.09 -19.45 -3.61
C ILE A 47 -0.28 -19.12 -2.14
N SER A 48 0.81 -19.27 -1.37
CA SER A 48 0.86 -18.91 0.04
C SER A 48 1.51 -17.54 0.23
N THR A 49 0.71 -16.54 0.58
CA THR A 49 1.17 -15.21 0.99
C THR A 49 1.37 -15.12 2.51
N LEU A 50 2.08 -14.10 2.99
CA LEU A 50 2.29 -13.89 4.44
C LEU A 50 0.97 -13.77 5.23
N PRO A 51 -0.05 -13.01 4.80
CA PRO A 51 -1.34 -12.94 5.50
C PRO A 51 -2.08 -14.29 5.51
N LEU A 52 -2.04 -15.02 4.39
CA LEU A 52 -2.64 -16.35 4.29
C LEU A 52 -1.97 -17.34 5.24
N LEU A 53 -0.64 -17.30 5.31
CA LEU A 53 0.16 -18.15 6.18
C LEU A 53 -0.08 -17.84 7.66
N LEU A 54 -0.23 -16.56 8.02
CA LEU A 54 -0.64 -16.15 9.37
C LEU A 54 -2.00 -16.76 9.74
N TYR A 55 -3.00 -16.61 8.87
CA TYR A 55 -4.35 -17.10 9.10
C TYR A 55 -4.38 -18.63 9.23
N THR A 56 -3.74 -19.34 8.30
CA THR A 56 -3.72 -20.79 8.26
C THR A 56 -2.92 -21.38 9.43
N ALA A 57 -1.78 -20.78 9.80
CA ALA A 57 -1.00 -21.20 10.97
C ALA A 57 -1.77 -20.97 12.28
N SER A 58 -2.44 -19.84 12.42
CA SER A 58 -3.29 -19.54 13.58
C SER A 58 -4.46 -20.53 13.69
N SER A 59 -5.18 -20.76 12.58
CA SER A 59 -6.29 -21.71 12.52
C SER A 59 -5.85 -23.16 12.76
N GLY A 60 -4.61 -23.50 12.38
CA GLY A 60 -3.99 -24.81 12.65
C GLY A 60 -3.38 -24.95 14.05
N GLY A 61 -3.48 -23.93 14.91
CA GLY A 61 -2.95 -23.95 16.28
C GLY A 61 -1.42 -23.74 16.38
N ASN A 62 -0.74 -23.42 15.29
CA ASN A 62 0.68 -23.08 15.28
C ASN A 62 0.88 -21.57 15.51
N TYR A 63 0.69 -21.15 16.76
CA TYR A 63 0.83 -19.74 17.16
C TYR A 63 2.25 -19.20 17.02
N GLN A 64 3.27 -20.06 17.01
CA GLN A 64 4.65 -19.64 16.82
C GLN A 64 4.85 -19.05 15.42
N ILE A 65 4.42 -19.78 14.38
CA ILE A 65 4.50 -19.30 13.00
C ILE A 65 3.61 -18.08 12.81
N ALA A 66 2.37 -18.13 13.30
CA ALA A 66 1.43 -17.01 13.17
C ALA A 66 1.98 -15.71 13.79
N SER A 67 2.62 -15.79 14.97
CA SER A 67 3.20 -14.63 15.64
C SER A 67 4.39 -14.06 14.86
N ILE A 68 5.25 -14.91 14.30
CA ILE A 68 6.39 -14.47 13.49
C ILE A 68 5.90 -13.75 12.23
N SER A 69 4.92 -14.33 11.52
CA SER A 69 4.32 -13.71 10.34
C SER A 69 3.67 -12.37 10.66
N ALA A 70 2.98 -12.27 11.80
CA ALA A 70 2.39 -11.02 12.27
C ALA A 70 3.46 -9.93 12.51
N LEU A 71 4.57 -10.29 13.15
CA LEU A 71 5.69 -9.35 13.38
C LEU A 71 6.34 -8.90 12.07
N ILE A 72 6.47 -9.78 11.07
CA ILE A 72 7.02 -9.43 9.76
C ILE A 72 6.10 -8.45 9.04
N LEU A 73 4.78 -8.67 9.06
CA LEU A 73 3.79 -7.75 8.48
C LEU A 73 3.73 -6.41 9.24
N LEU A 74 3.95 -6.43 10.55
CA LEU A 74 3.95 -5.22 11.38
C LEU A 74 5.03 -4.20 10.96
N VAL A 75 6.22 -4.66 10.55
CA VAL A 75 7.35 -3.79 10.18
C VAL A 75 7.01 -2.82 9.04
N PRO A 76 6.55 -3.25 7.86
CA PRO A 76 6.16 -2.34 6.79
C PRO A 76 4.96 -1.47 7.15
N SER A 77 3.96 -1.97 7.90
CA SER A 77 2.80 -1.17 8.30
C SER A 77 3.19 -0.02 9.25
N ILE A 78 4.05 -0.27 10.24
CA ILE A 78 4.59 0.78 11.13
C ILE A 78 5.45 1.77 10.33
N THR A 79 6.34 1.24 9.47
CA THR A 79 7.21 2.08 8.64
C THR A 79 6.38 3.03 7.78
N PHE A 80 5.31 2.52 7.17
CA PHE A 80 4.42 3.34 6.39
C PHE A 80 3.66 4.37 7.21
N MET A 81 3.10 3.96 8.35
CA MET A 81 2.39 4.89 9.24
C MET A 81 3.30 6.07 9.62
N PHE A 82 4.58 5.81 9.90
CA PHE A 82 5.57 6.84 10.21
C PHE A 82 5.86 7.76 9.02
N VAL A 83 5.98 7.19 7.81
CA VAL A 83 6.14 7.95 6.57
C VAL A 83 4.93 8.85 6.32
N VAL A 84 3.73 8.30 6.35
CA VAL A 84 2.46 9.02 6.19
C VAL A 84 2.37 10.15 7.21
N GLU A 85 2.64 9.88 8.48
CA GLU A 85 2.64 10.91 9.52
C GLU A 85 3.62 12.05 9.21
N ARG A 86 4.83 11.73 8.75
CA ARG A 86 5.85 12.74 8.45
C ARG A 86 5.50 13.58 7.21
N PHE A 87 5.01 12.95 6.14
CA PHE A 87 4.70 13.62 4.88
C PHE A 87 3.39 14.42 4.97
N LEU A 88 2.31 13.85 5.53
CA LEU A 88 1.05 14.59 5.69
C LEU A 88 1.17 15.72 6.71
N ARG A 89 1.90 15.55 7.83
CA ARG A 89 2.11 16.70 8.74
C ARG A 89 2.91 17.83 8.07
N ALA A 90 3.90 17.51 7.25
CA ALA A 90 4.69 18.53 6.54
C ALA A 90 3.85 19.31 5.51
N ASP A 91 2.98 18.64 4.77
CA ASP A 91 2.07 19.29 3.82
C ASP A 91 0.90 20.03 4.48
N VAL A 92 0.39 19.53 5.62
CA VAL A 92 -0.70 20.20 6.35
C VAL A 92 -0.18 21.43 7.10
N LEU A 93 1.02 21.37 7.71
CA LEU A 93 1.65 22.53 8.34
C LEU A 93 2.09 23.60 7.32
N SER A 94 2.47 23.23 6.10
CA SER A 94 2.86 24.19 5.07
C SER A 94 1.66 25.00 4.53
N LYS A 95 0.44 24.45 4.58
CA LYS A 95 -0.80 25.15 4.19
C LYS A 95 -1.39 26.05 5.28
N VAL A 96 -1.11 25.79 6.56
CA VAL A 96 -1.65 26.59 7.69
C VAL A 96 -0.82 27.86 7.93
N GLY A 97 0.38 27.96 7.36
CA GLY A 97 1.28 29.12 7.49
C GLY A 97 1.13 30.22 6.44
N ARG A 98 0.07 30.24 5.63
CA ARG A 98 -0.23 31.34 4.68
C ARG A 98 -1.62 31.91 4.92
#